data_AF-A0A957NU60-F1
#
_entry.id   AF-A0A957NU60-F1
#
_cell.length_a   1.000
_cell.length_b   1.000
_cell.length_c   1.000
_cell.angle_alpha   90.00
_cell.angle_beta   90.00
_cell.angle_gamma   90.00
#
_symmetry.space_group_name_H-M   'P 1'
#
loop_
_entity.id
_entity.type
_entity.pdbx_description
1 polymer ?
#
loop_
_entity_poly.entity_id
_entity_poly.type
_entity_poly.pdbx_seq_one_letter_code
_entity_poly.pdbx_strand_id
1 'polypeptide(L)'
;VFGMDEDDKSVFARTVDWAVNQGIETATFHILTPYPGTALYQRMAQAGRLLHSDWDRYDTRQVVFQPTQLSPEQLETGYWWAYKEFYRWSAIWQGAQSKSTLWGQARHFAYAAGWKKFEPLWDFVIRAKQVTHTLPILESILAGFGRLATGQPTRQPPLSQHDKTQPTATA
;
A
#
# COMPACT_ATOMS: atom_id res chain seq x y z
N VAL A 1 -4.99 4.66 7.15
CA VAL A 1 -4.49 4.87 8.52
C VAL A 1 -5.69 4.78 9.44
N PHE A 2 -5.59 4.12 10.59
CA PHE A 2 -6.67 3.98 11.58
C PHE A 2 -6.34 4.71 12.87
N GLY A 3 -7.35 5.17 13.60
CA GLY A 3 -7.19 5.86 14.88
C GLY A 3 -7.33 7.37 14.80
N MET A 4 -7.98 7.88 13.76
CA MET A 4 -8.41 9.29 13.71
C MET A 4 -9.49 9.54 14.77
N ASP A 5 -9.73 10.80 15.15
CA ASP A 5 -10.67 11.13 16.23
C ASP A 5 -12.12 10.77 15.88
N GLU A 6 -12.46 10.82 14.59
CA GLU A 6 -13.76 10.45 14.05
C GLU A 6 -13.92 8.94 13.79
N ASP A 7 -12.85 8.14 13.94
CA ASP A 7 -12.89 6.72 13.66
C ASP A 7 -13.69 5.95 14.72
N ASP A 8 -14.71 5.24 14.27
CA ASP A 8 -15.46 4.27 15.05
C ASP A 8 -15.12 2.83 14.63
N LYS A 9 -15.79 1.84 15.24
CA LYS A 9 -15.56 0.41 14.95
C LYS A 9 -15.83 0.02 13.50
N SER A 10 -16.65 0.78 12.78
CA SER A 10 -17.00 0.48 11.38
C SER A 10 -15.87 0.86 10.41
N VAL A 11 -14.90 1.69 10.82
CA VAL A 11 -13.80 2.14 9.96
C VAL A 11 -13.02 0.97 9.35
N PHE A 12 -12.78 -0.09 10.12
CA PHE A 12 -12.00 -1.23 9.69
C PHE A 12 -12.67 -1.95 8.51
N ALA A 13 -13.94 -2.31 8.67
CA ALA A 13 -14.72 -2.99 7.64
C ALA A 13 -14.87 -2.11 6.40
N ARG A 14 -15.30 -0.84 6.56
CA ARG A 14 -15.46 0.09 5.43
C ARG A 14 -14.17 0.25 4.61
N THR A 15 -13.03 0.35 5.29
CA THR A 15 -11.74 0.52 4.61
C THR A 15 -11.34 -0.75 3.85
N VAL A 16 -11.49 -1.93 4.46
CA VAL A 16 -11.19 -3.20 3.80
C VAL A 16 -12.12 -3.43 2.61
N ASP A 17 -13.43 -3.29 2.81
CA ASP A 17 -14.44 -3.50 1.78
C ASP A 17 -14.21 -2.58 0.58
N TRP A 18 -13.92 -1.30 0.84
CA TRP A 18 -13.58 -0.36 -0.22
C TRP A 18 -12.34 -0.80 -0.99
N ALA A 19 -11.25 -1.14 -0.29
CA ALA A 19 -9.99 -1.53 -0.92
C ALA A 19 -10.13 -2.80 -1.78
N VAL A 20 -10.88 -3.78 -1.28
CA VAL A 20 -11.20 -5.02 -2.01
C VAL A 20 -12.05 -4.72 -3.24
N ASN A 21 -13.09 -3.89 -3.11
CA ASN A 21 -13.97 -3.53 -4.22
C ASN A 21 -13.26 -2.72 -5.31
N GLN A 22 -12.27 -1.91 -4.96
CA GLN A 22 -11.40 -1.22 -5.93
C GLN A 22 -10.36 -2.16 -6.58
N GLY A 23 -10.23 -3.39 -6.11
CA GLY A 23 -9.24 -4.34 -6.61
C GLY A 23 -7.81 -3.90 -6.34
N ILE A 24 -7.56 -3.33 -5.16
CA ILE A 24 -6.19 -3.03 -4.71
C ILE A 24 -5.44 -4.35 -4.53
N GLU A 25 -4.26 -4.46 -5.15
CA GLU A 25 -3.44 -5.68 -5.13
C GLU A 25 -2.68 -5.85 -3.81
N THR A 26 -2.21 -4.74 -3.24
CA THR A 26 -1.44 -4.71 -1.99
C THR A 26 -1.83 -3.49 -1.17
N ALA A 27 -1.98 -3.68 0.14
CA ALA A 27 -2.27 -2.61 1.07
C ALA A 27 -1.45 -2.77 2.35
N THR A 28 -1.03 -1.62 2.89
CA THR A 28 -0.39 -1.53 4.19
C THR A 28 -1.23 -0.62 5.07
N PHE A 29 -1.87 -1.21 6.08
CA PHE A 29 -2.55 -0.43 7.11
C PHE A 29 -1.57 -0.01 8.19
N HIS A 30 -1.87 1.11 8.83
CA HIS A 30 -1.06 1.72 9.88
C HIS A 30 -1.99 2.30 10.94
N ILE A 31 -1.60 2.17 12.19
CA ILE A 31 -2.19 2.90 13.31
C ILE A 31 -1.60 4.31 13.32
N LEU A 32 -2.44 5.32 13.58
CA LEU A 32 -2.00 6.71 13.75
C LEU A 32 -0.99 6.77 14.90
N THR A 33 0.22 7.24 14.62
CA THR A 33 1.30 7.30 15.61
C THR A 33 1.73 8.75 15.81
N PRO A 34 1.50 9.35 16.99
CA PRO A 34 1.93 10.71 17.29
C PRO A 34 3.44 10.76 17.55
N TYR A 35 4.27 11.03 16.54
CA TYR A 35 5.72 11.09 16.77
C TYR A 35 6.17 12.35 17.53
N PRO A 36 7.20 12.25 18.40
CA PRO A 36 7.76 13.41 19.09
C PRO A 36 8.15 14.53 18.16
N GLY A 37 7.93 15.77 18.60
CA GLY A 37 8.19 16.96 17.80
C GLY A 37 7.13 17.25 16.74
N THR A 38 6.16 16.37 16.50
CA THR A 38 5.02 16.66 15.61
C THR A 38 3.95 17.46 16.34
N ALA A 39 3.19 18.25 15.58
CA ALA A 39 2.01 18.95 16.10
C ALA A 39 0.96 17.97 16.68
N LEU A 40 0.85 16.77 16.10
CA LEU A 40 -0.05 15.73 16.59
C LEU A 40 0.35 15.26 18.00
N TYR A 41 1.64 15.00 18.22
CA TYR A 41 2.15 14.64 19.54
C TYR A 41 1.88 15.72 20.58
N GLN A 42 2.14 16.98 20.24
CA GLN A 42 1.88 18.11 21.15
C GLN A 42 0.39 18.17 21.53
N ARG A 43 -0.52 18.04 20.57
CA ARG A 43 -1.97 18.03 20.81
C ARG A 43 -2.39 16.86 21.70
N MET A 44 -1.89 15.65 21.41
CA MET A 44 -2.22 14.47 22.21
C MET A 44 -1.63 14.52 23.63
N ALA A 45 -0.42 15.07 23.78
CA ALA A 45 0.21 15.29 25.08
C ALA A 45 -0.59 16.31 25.92
N GLN A 46 -0.97 17.44 25.33
CA GLN A 46 -1.80 18.47 25.98
C GLN A 46 -3.17 17.93 26.39
N ALA A 47 -3.75 17.03 25.58
CA ALA A 47 -5.01 16.36 25.88
C ALA A 47 -4.87 15.20 26.89
N GLY A 48 -3.65 14.88 27.35
CA GLY A 48 -3.41 13.76 28.27
C GLY A 48 -3.69 12.38 27.65
N ARG A 49 -3.60 12.26 26.32
CA ARG A 49 -3.97 11.06 25.57
C ARG A 49 -2.80 10.12 25.26
N LEU A 50 -1.55 10.48 25.56
CA LEU A 50 -0.41 9.60 25.32
C LEU A 50 -0.37 8.48 26.38
N LEU A 51 -0.27 7.23 25.94
CA LEU A 51 -0.23 6.06 26.83
C LEU A 51 1.20 5.69 27.23
N HIS A 52 2.15 5.93 26.33
CA HIS A 52 3.54 5.48 26.49
C HIS A 52 4.53 6.54 26.01
N SER A 53 5.67 6.63 26.71
CA SER A 53 6.84 7.42 26.30
C SER A 53 7.99 6.55 25.76
N ASP A 54 7.78 5.24 25.70
CA ASP A 54 8.74 4.27 25.16
C ASP A 54 8.70 4.31 23.63
N TRP A 55 9.79 4.76 23.02
CA TRP A 55 9.91 4.96 21.57
C TRP A 55 9.98 3.68 20.77
N ASP A 56 10.38 2.56 21.39
CA ASP A 56 10.45 1.27 20.71
C ASP A 56 9.05 0.77 20.30
N ARG A 57 8.00 1.37 20.87
CA ARG A 57 6.59 1.08 20.59
C ARG A 57 5.98 1.92 19.46
N TYR A 58 6.70 2.91 18.94
CA TYR A 58 6.19 3.85 17.93
C TYR A 58 6.38 3.28 16.51
N ASP A 59 5.96 2.04 16.31
CA ASP A 59 6.22 1.23 15.12
C ASP A 59 5.09 1.21 14.08
N THR A 60 4.06 2.05 14.27
CA THR A 60 2.81 2.14 13.47
C THR A 60 1.87 0.94 13.52
N ARG A 61 2.16 -0.05 14.38
CA ARG A 61 1.35 -1.27 14.55
C ARG A 61 0.82 -1.39 15.97
N GLN A 62 1.47 -0.75 16.93
CA GLN A 62 1.03 -0.66 18.31
C GLN A 62 0.30 0.64 18.59
N VAL A 63 -0.67 0.57 19.51
CA VAL A 63 -1.39 1.76 19.99
C VAL A 63 -0.59 2.41 21.12
N VAL A 64 -0.22 3.68 20.92
CA VAL A 64 0.57 4.48 21.89
C VAL A 64 -0.19 5.68 22.45
N PHE A 65 -1.46 5.82 22.10
CA PHE A 65 -2.35 6.90 22.53
C PHE A 65 -3.77 6.40 22.77
N GLN A 66 -4.57 7.16 23.51
CA GLN A 66 -5.97 6.90 23.78
C GLN A 66 -6.85 7.47 22.64
N PRO A 67 -7.51 6.63 21.83
CA PRO A 67 -8.45 7.09 20.81
C PRO A 67 -9.72 7.68 21.44
N THR A 68 -10.42 8.53 20.68
CA THR A 68 -11.59 9.27 21.19
C THR A 68 -12.85 8.41 21.26
N GLN A 69 -13.08 7.56 20.25
CA GLN A 69 -14.28 6.72 20.14
C GLN A 69 -14.01 5.21 20.23
N LEU A 70 -12.73 4.83 20.35
CA LEU A 70 -12.29 3.44 20.45
C LEU A 70 -11.44 3.25 21.70
N SER A 71 -11.51 2.07 22.30
CA SER A 71 -10.47 1.67 23.25
C SER A 71 -9.17 1.33 22.51
N PRO A 72 -8.00 1.44 23.16
CA PRO A 72 -6.73 1.03 22.56
C PRO A 72 -6.75 -0.40 22.02
N GLU A 73 -7.36 -1.32 22.76
CA GLU A 73 -7.49 -2.73 22.39
C GLU A 73 -8.41 -2.92 21.17
N GLN A 74 -9.48 -2.13 21.07
CA GLN A 74 -10.37 -2.15 19.91
C GLN A 74 -9.66 -1.67 18.65
N LEU A 75 -8.84 -0.63 18.77
CA LEU A 75 -8.04 -0.12 17.66
C LEU A 75 -7.00 -1.13 17.19
N GLU A 76 -6.26 -1.74 18.11
CA GLU A 76 -5.26 -2.75 17.79
C GLU A 76 -5.88 -4.03 17.21
N THR A 77 -6.96 -4.52 17.81
CA THR A 77 -7.70 -5.70 17.32
C THR A 77 -8.29 -5.43 15.92
N GLY A 78 -8.88 -4.24 15.71
CA GLY A 78 -9.43 -3.84 14.42
C GLY A 78 -8.35 -3.71 13.34
N TYR A 79 -7.18 -3.19 13.69
CA TYR A 79 -6.02 -3.13 12.80
C TYR A 79 -5.58 -4.53 12.33
N TRP A 80 -5.41 -5.48 13.27
CA TRP A 80 -5.03 -6.85 12.92
C TRP A 80 -6.11 -7.57 12.12
N TRP A 81 -7.38 -7.35 12.47
CA TRP A 81 -8.51 -7.87 11.72
C TRP A 81 -8.51 -7.35 10.28
N ALA A 82 -8.28 -6.06 10.06
CA ALA A 82 -8.26 -5.46 8.73
C ALA A 82 -7.17 -6.06 7.84
N TYR A 83 -5.97 -6.29 8.39
CA TYR A 83 -4.90 -7.00 7.69
C TYR A 83 -5.30 -8.42 7.31
N LYS A 84 -5.86 -9.18 8.25
CA LYS A 84 -6.27 -10.57 8.02
C LYS A 84 -7.37 -10.66 6.96
N GLU A 85 -8.35 -9.76 7.03
CA GLU A 85 -9.51 -9.77 6.14
C GLU A 85 -9.15 -9.36 4.72
N PHE A 86 -8.34 -8.30 4.56
CA PHE A 86 -7.88 -7.85 3.24
C PHE A 86 -7.08 -8.93 2.48
N TYR A 87 -6.25 -9.70 3.18
CA TYR A 87 -5.44 -10.78 2.59
C TYR A 87 -6.11 -12.16 2.64
N ARG A 88 -7.42 -12.25 2.94
CA ARG A 88 -8.16 -13.50 2.89
C ARG A 88 -8.39 -13.93 1.44
N TRP A 89 -8.42 -15.24 1.19
CA TRP A 89 -8.57 -15.78 -0.18
C TRP A 89 -9.80 -15.26 -0.92
N SER A 90 -10.94 -15.15 -0.23
CA SER A 90 -12.17 -14.59 -0.81
C SER A 90 -12.01 -13.12 -1.21
N ALA A 91 -11.31 -12.32 -0.40
CA ALA A 91 -11.04 -10.92 -0.70
C ALA A 91 -10.09 -10.78 -1.90
N ILE A 92 -9.05 -11.61 -1.99
CA ILE A 92 -8.15 -11.63 -3.16
C ILE A 92 -8.92 -12.00 -4.43
N TRP A 93 -9.79 -13.01 -4.35
CA TRP A 93 -10.61 -13.44 -5.47
C TRP A 93 -11.61 -12.36 -5.90
N GLN A 94 -12.27 -11.71 -4.94
CA GLN A 94 -13.17 -10.58 -5.18
C GLN A 94 -12.42 -9.39 -5.80
N GLY A 95 -11.25 -9.06 -5.28
CA GLY A 95 -10.38 -8.02 -5.84
C GLY A 95 -9.92 -8.34 -7.26
N ALA A 96 -9.62 -9.60 -7.57
CA ALA A 96 -9.27 -10.02 -8.92
C ALA A 96 -10.43 -9.82 -9.91
N GLN A 97 -11.68 -10.12 -9.51
CA GLN A 97 -12.87 -9.94 -10.36
C GLN A 97 -13.12 -8.49 -10.78
N SER A 98 -12.58 -7.50 -10.06
CA SER A 98 -12.65 -6.09 -10.46
C SER A 98 -11.92 -5.78 -11.77
N LYS A 99 -11.06 -6.70 -12.27
CA LYS A 99 -10.31 -6.49 -13.51
C LYS A 99 -11.15 -6.90 -14.73
N SER A 100 -11.19 -6.02 -15.74
CA SER A 100 -11.99 -6.17 -16.97
C SER A 100 -11.56 -7.32 -17.89
N THR A 101 -10.41 -7.93 -17.66
CA THR A 101 -9.83 -8.97 -18.53
C THR A 101 -9.40 -10.17 -17.70
N LEU A 102 -9.71 -11.39 -18.16
CA LEU A 102 -9.35 -12.64 -17.48
C LEU A 102 -7.84 -12.76 -17.18
N TRP A 103 -6.98 -12.29 -18.10
CA TRP A 103 -5.54 -12.21 -17.86
C TRP A 103 -5.17 -11.23 -16.72
N GLY A 104 -5.90 -10.11 -16.62
CA GLY A 104 -5.76 -9.16 -15.52
C GLY A 104 -6.17 -9.76 -14.17
N GLN A 105 -7.23 -10.58 -14.15
CA GLN A 105 -7.67 -11.30 -12.94
C GLN A 105 -6.62 -12.34 -12.52
N ALA A 106 -6.10 -13.12 -13.47
CA ALA A 106 -5.06 -14.11 -13.21
C ALA A 106 -3.76 -13.47 -12.70
N ARG A 107 -3.31 -12.35 -13.29
CA ARG A 107 -2.15 -11.58 -12.82
C ARG A 107 -2.36 -11.06 -11.40
N HIS A 108 -3.52 -10.46 -11.14
CA HIS A 108 -3.87 -9.92 -9.82
C HIS A 108 -3.81 -11.03 -8.76
N PHE A 109 -4.44 -12.17 -9.03
CA PHE A 109 -4.43 -13.31 -8.12
C PHE A 109 -3.02 -13.86 -7.93
N ALA A 110 -2.26 -14.06 -9.00
CA ALA A 110 -0.89 -14.58 -8.93
C ALA A 110 0.04 -13.65 -8.15
N TYR A 111 -0.11 -12.32 -8.32
CA TYR A 111 0.67 -11.34 -7.58
C TYR A 111 0.29 -11.29 -6.09
N ALA A 112 -1.00 -11.21 -5.77
CA ALA A 112 -1.48 -11.17 -4.39
C ALA A 112 -1.20 -12.49 -3.63
N ALA A 113 -1.44 -13.64 -4.27
CA ALA A 113 -1.14 -14.96 -3.70
C ALA A 113 0.37 -15.21 -3.62
N GLY A 114 1.12 -14.87 -4.68
CA GLY A 114 2.57 -15.01 -4.74
C GLY A 114 3.28 -14.16 -3.70
N TRP A 115 2.88 -12.91 -3.50
CA TRP A 115 3.55 -12.04 -2.53
C TRP A 115 3.26 -12.42 -1.07
N LYS A 116 2.06 -12.95 -0.74
CA LYS A 116 1.67 -13.22 0.65
C LYS A 116 1.66 -14.68 1.09
N LYS A 117 1.53 -15.63 0.17
CA LYS A 117 1.45 -17.07 0.49
C LYS A 117 2.68 -17.84 0.03
N PHE A 118 3.53 -17.23 -0.79
CA PHE A 118 4.77 -17.82 -1.24
C PHE A 118 5.93 -17.57 -0.27
N GLU A 119 5.77 -16.79 0.81
CA GLU A 119 6.81 -16.62 1.84
C GLU A 119 7.39 -17.94 2.36
N PRO A 120 6.60 -18.97 2.73
CA PRO A 120 7.14 -20.26 3.20
C PRO A 120 7.91 -21.02 2.12
N LEU A 121 7.48 -20.91 0.86
CA LEU A 121 8.12 -21.55 -0.28
C LEU A 121 9.40 -20.80 -0.67
N TRP A 122 9.40 -19.48 -0.57
CA TRP A 122 10.57 -18.64 -0.76
C TRP A 122 11.60 -18.85 0.35
N ASP A 123 11.16 -18.93 1.61
CA ASP A 123 11.98 -19.32 2.75
C ASP A 123 12.61 -20.70 2.54
N PHE A 124 11.84 -21.66 2.01
CA PHE A 124 12.37 -22.98 1.66
C PHE A 124 13.44 -22.90 0.56
N VAL A 125 13.21 -22.13 -0.51
CA VAL A 125 14.17 -21.93 -1.61
C VAL A 125 15.45 -21.25 -1.11
N ILE A 126 15.34 -20.26 -0.23
CA ILE A 126 16.47 -19.60 0.43
C ILE A 126 17.24 -20.59 1.32
N ARG A 127 16.54 -21.35 2.17
CA ARG A 127 17.14 -22.37 3.04
C ARG A 127 17.83 -23.48 2.25
N ALA A 128 17.29 -23.84 1.09
CA ALA A 128 17.88 -24.82 0.19
C ALA A 128 19.12 -24.28 -0.57
N LYS A 129 19.49 -22.99 -0.42
CA LYS A 129 20.54 -22.31 -1.19
C LYS A 129 20.37 -22.44 -2.71
N GLN A 130 19.14 -22.66 -3.18
CA GLN A 130 18.80 -22.83 -4.59
C GLN A 130 18.51 -21.50 -5.30
N VAL A 131 18.74 -20.36 -4.63
CA VAL A 131 18.44 -19.01 -5.13
C VAL A 131 19.18 -18.71 -6.44
N THR A 132 20.39 -19.25 -6.61
CA THR A 132 21.18 -19.07 -7.84
C THR A 132 20.57 -19.75 -9.06
N HIS A 133 19.79 -20.82 -8.88
CA HIS A 133 19.13 -21.52 -9.99
C HIS A 133 17.77 -20.91 -10.35
N THR A 134 17.15 -20.14 -9.46
CA THR A 134 15.85 -19.48 -9.69
C THR A 134 15.98 -18.08 -10.29
N LEU A 135 17.17 -17.47 -10.22
CA LEU A 135 17.47 -16.14 -10.78
C LEU A 135 17.09 -16.00 -12.27
N PRO A 136 17.47 -16.89 -13.21
CA PRO A 136 17.14 -16.74 -14.63
C PRO A 136 15.62 -16.80 -14.91
N ILE A 137 14.88 -17.54 -14.08
CA ILE A 137 13.42 -17.66 -14.18
C ILE A 137 12.77 -16.35 -13.73
N LEU A 138 13.23 -15.78 -12.61
CA LEU A 138 12.78 -14.48 -12.11
C LEU A 138 13.10 -13.36 -13.11
N GLU A 139 14.31 -13.34 -13.68
CA GLU A 139 14.72 -12.40 -14.72
C GLU A 139 13.83 -12.50 -15.97
N SER A 140 13.49 -13.72 -16.39
CA SER A 140 12.59 -13.95 -17.54
C SER A 140 11.18 -13.43 -17.27
N ILE A 141 10.66 -13.63 -16.06
CA ILE A 141 9.34 -13.13 -15.64
C ILE A 141 9.34 -11.59 -15.58
N LEU A 142 10.37 -10.99 -14.96
CA LEU A 142 10.52 -9.53 -14.88
C LEU A 142 10.69 -8.88 -16.26
N ALA A 143 11.47 -9.48 -17.15
CA ALA A 143 11.62 -9.03 -18.54
C ALA A 143 10.31 -9.13 -19.34
N GLY A 144 9.48 -10.13 -19.04
CA GLY A 144 8.13 -10.26 -19.60
C GLY A 144 7.19 -9.15 -19.15
N PHE A 145 7.24 -8.77 -17.86
CA PHE A 145 6.48 -7.62 -17.33
C PHE A 145 6.91 -6.28 -17.94
N GLY A 146 8.21 -6.08 -18.21
CA GLY A 146 8.74 -4.85 -18.82
C GLY A 146 8.30 -4.59 -20.26
N ARG A 147 8.04 -5.65 -21.05
CA ARG A 147 7.61 -5.51 -22.47
C ARG A 147 6.17 -5.06 -22.64
N LEU A 148 5.32 -5.19 -21.62
CA LEU A 148 3.91 -4.78 -21.67
C LEU A 148 3.66 -3.39 -21.07
N ALA A 149 4.59 -2.86 -20.27
CA ALA A 149 4.51 -1.49 -19.75
C ALA A 149 4.88 -0.42 -20.79
N THR A 150 5.53 -0.81 -21.90
CA THR A 150 5.87 0.09 -23.02
C THR A 150 4.82 -0.01 -24.13
N GLY A 151 3.57 0.34 -23.81
CA GLY A 151 2.68 0.89 -24.83
C GLY A 151 3.31 2.19 -25.33
N GLN A 152 3.78 2.21 -26.57
CA GLN A 152 4.50 3.36 -27.14
C GLN A 152 3.71 4.67 -26.92
N PRO A 153 4.34 5.75 -26.42
CA PRO A 153 3.72 7.06 -26.51
C PRO A 153 3.55 7.39 -27.99
N THR A 154 2.31 7.63 -28.39
CA THR A 154 1.94 8.09 -29.73
C THR A 154 2.79 9.32 -30.05
N ARG A 155 3.70 9.23 -31.03
CA ARG A 155 4.48 10.37 -31.49
C ARG A 155 3.51 11.47 -31.93
N GLN A 156 3.38 12.53 -31.14
CA GLN A 156 2.78 13.77 -31.63
C GLN A 156 3.65 14.31 -32.77
N PRO A 157 3.06 14.77 -33.88
CA PRO A 157 3.83 15.42 -34.94
C PRO A 157 4.41 16.75 -34.41
N PRO A 158 5.58 17.16 -34.91
CA PRO A 158 6.27 18.34 -34.39
C PRO A 158 5.44 19.60 -34.62
N LEU A 159 5.23 20.36 -33.55
CA LEU A 159 4.67 21.71 -33.61
C LEU A 159 5.59 22.59 -34.46
N SER A 160 5.05 23.12 -35.56
CA SER A 160 5.71 24.13 -36.39
C SER A 160 6.10 25.32 -35.51
N GLN A 161 7.39 25.63 -35.50
CA GLN A 161 7.95 26.74 -34.72
C GLN A 161 7.34 28.05 -35.21
N HIS A 162 6.66 28.77 -34.32
CA HIS A 162 6.31 30.16 -34.54
C HIS A 162 7.59 31.00 -34.52
N ASP A 163 7.84 31.62 -35.66
CA ASP A 163 8.83 32.64 -35.94
C ASP A 163 8.80 33.77 -34.89
N LYS A 164 9.88 33.91 -34.12
CA LYS A 164 10.14 35.05 -33.24
C LYS A 164 11.07 36.00 -33.98
N THR A 165 10.49 36.91 -34.75
CA THR A 165 11.16 38.15 -35.15
C THR A 165 11.19 39.10 -33.95
N GLN A 166 12.39 39.30 -33.39
CA GLN A 166 12.69 40.37 -32.45
C GLN A 166 12.71 41.72 -33.19
N PRO A 167 12.14 42.80 -32.64
CA PRO A 167 12.46 44.14 -33.11
C PRO A 167 13.73 44.66 -32.42
N THR A 168 14.63 45.15 -33.26
CA THR A 168 15.87 45.88 -32.97
C THR A 168 15.56 47.18 -32.24
N ALA A 169 16.18 47.37 -31.06
CA ALA A 169 16.28 48.68 -30.43
C ALA A 169 17.30 49.53 -31.22
N THR A 170 16.89 50.72 -31.64
CA THR A 170 17.79 51.80 -32.11
C THR A 170 17.54 53.02 -31.24
N ALA A 171 18.66 53.68 -30.93
CA ALA A 171 18.92 54.93 -30.22
C ALA A 171 17.78 55.95 -30.08
#